data_AF-A0A060C466-F1
#
_entry.id   AF-A0A060C466-F1
#
_cell.length_a   1.000
_cell.length_b   1.000
_cell.length_c   1.000
_cell.angle_alpha   90.00
_cell.angle_beta   90.00
_cell.angle_gamma   90.00
#
_symmetry.space_group_name_H-M   'P 1'
#
loop_
_entity.id
_entity.type
_entity.pdbx_description
1 polymer ?
#
loop_
_entity_poly.entity_id
_entity_poly.type
_entity_poly.pdbx_seq_one_letter_code
_entity_poly.pdbx_strand_id
1 'polypeptide(L)'
;EESISFVSLFSFMANTENVGFAKANNQAVRLSGGEYVLLLNPDTIVGEDVFSRCVDFLDTHVDAGAVGVRMLKSNGGFAWESRRGVPTPFTAFCKMSGLCKMY
;
A
#
# COMPACT_ATOMS: atom_id res chain seq x y z
N GLU A 1 23.87 23.90 -27.77
CA GLU A 1 23.22 22.58 -27.67
C GLU A 1 23.49 22.02 -26.30
N GLU A 2 22.45 21.89 -25.49
CA GLU A 2 22.28 20.92 -24.39
C GLU A 2 20.88 21.19 -23.82
N SER A 3 19.89 20.55 -24.42
CA SER A 3 18.52 20.55 -23.92
C SER A 3 18.44 19.66 -22.69
N ILE A 4 18.48 20.27 -21.50
CA ILE A 4 18.18 19.61 -20.24
C ILE A 4 16.74 19.08 -20.33
N SER A 5 16.55 17.76 -20.40
CA SER A 5 15.22 17.18 -20.32
C SER A 5 14.75 17.29 -18.87
N PHE A 6 13.72 18.11 -18.65
CA PHE A 6 13.03 18.14 -17.36
C PHE A 6 12.29 16.80 -17.21
N VAL A 7 12.85 15.88 -16.43
CA VAL A 7 12.10 14.69 -16.00
C VAL A 7 11.03 15.17 -15.04
N SER A 8 9.76 15.12 -15.47
CA SER A 8 8.65 15.40 -14.58
C SER A 8 8.65 14.37 -13.45
N LEU A 9 8.98 14.81 -12.23
CA LEU A 9 8.99 13.96 -11.03
C LEU A 9 7.57 13.54 -10.58
N PHE A 10 6.54 14.11 -11.19
CA PHE A 10 5.15 13.88 -10.85
C PHE A 10 4.32 13.61 -12.10
N SER A 11 3.45 12.60 -12.03
CA SER A 11 2.46 12.29 -13.06
C SER A 11 1.08 12.28 -12.40
N PHE A 12 0.15 13.06 -12.94
CA PHE A 12 -1.22 13.10 -12.47
C PHE A 12 -2.14 12.35 -13.44
N MET A 13 -3.00 11.49 -12.91
CA MET A 13 -4.00 10.76 -13.68
C MET A 13 -5.37 10.97 -13.05
N ALA A 14 -6.27 11.64 -13.78
CA ALA A 14 -7.67 11.77 -13.41
C ALA A 14 -8.52 10.76 -14.19
N ASN A 15 -9.38 10.03 -13.48
CA ASN A 15 -10.42 9.23 -14.13
C ASN A 15 -11.64 10.10 -14.44
N THR A 16 -12.24 9.91 -15.62
CA THR A 16 -13.48 10.62 -16.03
C THR A 16 -14.73 10.10 -15.32
N GLU A 17 -14.64 8.91 -14.73
CA GLU A 17 -15.71 8.26 -13.97
C GLU A 17 -15.13 7.57 -12.72
N ASN A 18 -15.98 7.25 -11.75
CA ASN A 18 -15.56 6.50 -10.57
C ASN A 18 -15.43 5.00 -10.89
N VAL A 19 -14.22 4.57 -11.25
CA VAL A 19 -13.89 3.17 -11.57
C VAL A 19 -13.66 2.28 -10.34
N GLY A 20 -13.71 2.85 -9.13
CA GLY A 20 -13.40 2.18 -7.87
C GLY A 20 -11.90 2.10 -7.55
N PHE A 21 -11.59 1.90 -6.26
CA PHE A 21 -10.23 2.00 -5.70
C PHE A 21 -9.21 1.04 -6.34
N ALA A 22 -9.54 -0.25 -6.42
CA ALA A 22 -8.62 -1.26 -6.94
C ALA A 22 -8.30 -1.04 -8.43
N LYS A 23 -9.32 -0.73 -9.25
CA LYS A 23 -9.13 -0.49 -10.67
C LYS A 23 -8.30 0.77 -10.92
N ALA A 24 -8.55 1.84 -10.17
CA ALA A 24 -7.78 3.09 -10.25
C ALA A 24 -6.29 2.87 -9.93
N ASN A 25 -5.97 2.22 -8.80
CA ASN A 25 -4.58 1.92 -8.45
C ASN A 25 -3.89 1.02 -9.49
N ASN A 26 -4.58 -0.01 -9.98
CA ASN A 26 -4.03 -0.91 -11.00
C ASN A 26 -3.76 -0.20 -12.35
N GLN A 27 -4.46 0.89 -12.68
CA GLN A 27 -4.14 1.70 -13.87
C GLN A 27 -2.78 2.40 -13.68
N ALA A 28 -2.57 3.03 -12.52
CA ALA A 28 -1.31 3.72 -12.20
C ALA A 28 -0.12 2.75 -12.09
N VAL A 29 -0.29 1.58 -11.45
CA VAL A 29 0.75 0.54 -11.32
C VAL A 29 1.27 0.08 -12.68
N ARG A 30 0.41 -0.03 -13.71
CA ARG A 30 0.85 -0.43 -15.05
C ARG A 30 1.71 0.60 -15.77
N LEU A 31 1.63 1.87 -15.34
CA LEU A 31 2.41 2.96 -15.90
C LEU A 31 3.64 3.29 -15.05
N SER A 32 3.69 2.82 -13.80
CA SER A 32 4.87 2.99 -12.96
C SER A 32 6.03 2.15 -13.48
N GLY A 33 7.23 2.73 -13.51
CA GLY A 33 8.46 2.05 -13.91
C GLY A 33 9.42 1.77 -12.75
N GLY A 34 8.96 1.92 -11.50
CA GLY A 34 9.78 1.63 -10.32
C GLY A 34 9.95 0.12 -10.12
N GLU A 35 11.09 -0.28 -9.56
CA GLU A 35 11.34 -1.66 -9.12
C GLU A 35 10.34 -2.10 -8.05
N TYR A 36 10.00 -1.16 -7.16
CA TYR A 36 8.97 -1.31 -6.14
C TYR A 36 7.81 -0.35 -6.40
N VAL A 37 6.59 -0.79 -6.09
CA VAL A 37 5.38 0.04 -6.19
C VAL A 37 4.81 0.27 -4.80
N LEU A 38 4.74 1.54 -4.39
CA LEU A 38 4.11 1.97 -3.14
C LEU A 38 2.69 2.46 -3.41
N LEU A 39 1.71 1.81 -2.80
CA LEU A 39 0.34 2.32 -2.69
C LEU A 39 0.22 3.14 -1.41
N LEU A 40 0.17 4.47 -1.53
CA LEU A 40 0.08 5.39 -0.40
C LEU A 40 -1.15 6.28 -0.53
N ASN A 41 -1.92 6.40 0.55
CA ASN A 41 -3.00 7.37 0.59
C ASN A 41 -2.43 8.77 0.86
N PRO A 42 -3.00 9.85 0.28
CA PRO A 42 -2.48 11.22 0.40
C PRO A 42 -2.56 11.79 1.82
N ASP A 43 -3.31 11.17 2.72
CA ASP A 43 -3.49 11.53 4.13
C ASP A 43 -2.55 10.77 5.08
N THR A 44 -1.51 10.11 4.56
CA THR A 44 -0.57 9.31 5.35
C THR A 44 0.66 10.12 5.77
N ILE A 45 1.01 10.07 7.06
CA ILE A 45 2.31 10.52 7.58
C ILE A 45 3.22 9.30 7.69
N VAL A 46 4.43 9.40 7.16
CA VAL A 46 5.40 8.30 7.12
C VAL A 46 6.59 8.64 8.01
N GLY A 47 7.04 7.66 8.79
CA GLY A 47 8.26 7.78 9.59
C GLY A 47 9.52 7.76 8.72
N GLU A 48 10.60 8.37 9.21
CA GLU A 48 11.82 8.63 8.44
C GLU A 48 12.47 7.38 7.82
N ASP A 49 12.44 6.25 8.54
CA ASP A 49 13.13 4.99 8.16
C ASP A 49 12.20 3.95 7.52
N VAL A 50 10.91 4.27 7.31
CA VAL A 50 9.91 3.25 6.95
C VAL A 50 10.19 2.67 5.57
N PHE A 51 10.51 3.50 4.58
CA PHE A 51 10.70 3.02 3.21
C PHE A 51 12.00 2.26 3.02
N SER A 52 13.11 2.71 3.62
CA SER A 52 14.38 1.97 3.55
C SER A 52 14.22 0.58 4.14
N ARG A 53 13.57 0.46 5.30
CA ARG A 53 13.31 -0.83 5.94
C ARG A 53 12.39 -1.74 5.14
N CYS A 54 11.42 -1.18 4.42
CA CYS A 54 10.56 -1.95 3.52
C CYS A 54 11.35 -2.50 2.32
N VAL A 55 12.21 -1.69 1.73
CA VAL A 55 13.08 -2.10 0.61
C VAL A 55 14.08 -3.15 1.08
N ASP A 56 14.79 -2.91 2.19
CA ASP A 56 15.74 -3.87 2.77
C ASP A 56 15.07 -5.23 3.06
N PHE A 57 13.83 -5.21 3.55
CA PHE A 57 13.08 -6.43 3.78
C PHE A 57 12.79 -7.18 2.48
N LEU A 58 12.30 -6.50 1.44
CA LEU A 58 11.98 -7.13 0.16
C LEU A 58 13.24 -7.64 -0.57
N ASP A 59 14.34 -6.88 -0.53
CA ASP A 59 15.63 -7.27 -1.11
C ASP A 59 16.19 -8.54 -0.45
N THR A 60 15.98 -8.70 0.86
CA THR A 60 16.49 -9.83 1.64
C THR A 60 15.56 -11.04 1.70
N HIS A 61 14.31 -10.91 1.24
CA HIS A 61 13.29 -11.96 1.26
C HIS A 61 12.71 -12.15 -0.15
N VAL A 62 13.46 -12.82 -1.02
CA VAL A 62 13.13 -13.01 -2.45
C VAL A 62 11.80 -13.76 -2.70
N ASP A 63 11.26 -14.44 -1.70
CA ASP A 63 9.95 -15.11 -1.74
C ASP A 63 8.78 -14.20 -1.31
N ALA A 64 9.07 -13.01 -0.78
CA ALA A 64 8.06 -12.02 -0.40
C ALA A 64 7.55 -11.23 -1.62
N GLY A 65 6.26 -11.32 -1.91
CA GLY A 65 5.64 -10.54 -2.99
C GLY A 65 5.20 -9.12 -2.62
N ALA A 66 5.09 -8.82 -1.32
CA ALA A 66 4.70 -7.50 -0.81
C ALA A 66 5.04 -7.37 0.69
N VAL A 67 5.17 -6.14 1.17
CA VAL A 67 5.33 -5.81 2.59
C VAL A 67 4.26 -4.82 3.04
N GLY A 68 3.69 -5.06 4.21
CA GLY A 68 2.79 -4.13 4.90
C GLY A 68 3.47 -3.54 6.12
N VAL A 69 3.11 -2.31 6.49
CA VAL A 69 3.69 -1.63 7.66
C VAL A 69 2.70 -1.62 8.83
N ARG A 70 3.23 -1.63 10.06
CA ARG A 70 2.45 -1.26 11.23
C ARG A 70 2.07 0.22 11.10
N MET A 71 0.77 0.51 11.05
CA MET A 71 0.27 1.88 11.09
C MET A 71 -0.10 2.24 12.53
N LEU A 72 -0.04 3.53 12.79
CA LEU A 72 -0.44 4.14 14.04
C LEU A 72 -1.56 5.14 13.76
N LYS A 73 -2.46 5.28 14.71
CA LYS A 73 -3.42 6.39 14.75
C LYS A 73 -2.68 7.69 15.07
N SER A 74 -3.33 8.82 14.85
CA SER A 74 -2.77 10.15 15.16
C SER A 74 -2.37 10.34 16.64
N ASN A 75 -2.95 9.56 17.55
CA ASN A 75 -2.58 9.55 18.98
C ASN A 75 -1.47 8.54 19.33
N GLY A 76 -0.81 7.93 18.34
CA GLY A 76 0.24 6.93 18.52
C GLY A 76 -0.27 5.51 18.84
N GLY A 77 -1.59 5.32 19.02
CA GLY A 77 -2.17 4.00 19.25
C GLY A 77 -2.10 3.10 18.02
N PHE A 78 -2.08 1.78 18.23
CA PHE A 78 -2.06 0.82 17.11
C PHE A 78 -3.34 0.92 16.25
N ALA A 79 -3.15 0.93 14.93
CA ALA A 79 -4.21 0.86 13.95
C ALA A 79 -4.48 -0.60 13.58
N TRP A 80 -5.62 -1.14 13.99
CA TRP A 80 -5.94 -2.56 13.72
C TRP A 80 -6.09 -2.86 12.23
N GLU A 81 -6.42 -1.85 11.43
CA GLU A 81 -6.48 -1.89 9.98
C GLU A 81 -5.14 -2.22 9.31
N SER A 82 -4.00 -2.05 10.01
CA SER A 82 -2.66 -2.46 9.52
C SER A 82 -2.51 -3.97 9.35
N ARG A 83 -3.43 -4.77 9.91
CA ARG A 83 -3.41 -6.22 9.77
C ARG A 83 -4.76 -6.69 9.28
N ARG A 84 -4.82 -7.19 8.05
CA ARG A 84 -6.00 -7.86 7.51
C ARG A 84 -5.64 -9.29 7.14
N GLY A 85 -6.43 -10.24 7.66
CA GLY A 85 -6.42 -11.60 7.14
C GLY A 85 -6.95 -11.62 5.70
N VAL A 86 -6.59 -12.68 4.97
CA VAL A 86 -7.05 -12.89 3.59
C VAL A 86 -8.58 -12.81 3.55
N PRO A 87 -9.18 -12.01 2.63
CA PRO A 87 -10.62 -11.80 2.59
C PRO A 87 -11.35 -13.01 1.98
N THR A 88 -11.39 -14.13 2.71
CA THR A 88 -12.13 -15.33 2.31
C THR A 88 -13.55 -15.31 2.88
N PRO A 89 -14.52 -16.01 2.26
CA PRO A 89 -15.86 -16.18 2.83
C PRO A 89 -15.83 -16.77 4.26
N PHE A 90 -14.91 -17.70 4.53
CA PHE A 90 -14.74 -18.26 5.87
C PHE A 90 -14.21 -17.22 6.87
N THR A 91 -13.24 -16.39 6.48
CA THR A 91 -12.77 -15.27 7.31
C THR A 91 -13.89 -14.28 7.60
N ALA A 92 -14.77 -14.01 6.63
CA ALA A 92 -15.95 -13.17 6.84
C ALA A 92 -16.94 -13.82 7.81
N PHE A 93 -17.28 -15.10 7.61
CA PHE A 93 -18.15 -15.86 8.51
C PHE A 93 -17.62 -15.89 9.95
N CYS A 94 -16.33 -16.19 10.15
CA CYS A 94 -15.72 -16.23 11.48
C CYS A 94 -15.72 -14.86 12.17
N LYS A 95 -15.55 -13.77 11.41
CA LYS A 95 -15.67 -12.40 11.95
C LYS A 95 -17.11 -12.07 12.33
N MET A 96 -18.07 -12.40 11.49
CA MET A 96 -19.49 -12.11 11.70
C MET A 96 -20.11 -12.94 12.84
N SER A 97 -19.73 -14.21 12.95
CA SER A 97 -20.17 -15.12 14.02
C SER A 97 -19.45 -14.91 15.35
N GLY A 98 -18.37 -14.10 15.38
CA GLY A 98 -17.59 -13.84 16.57
C GLY A 98 -16.54 -14.92 16.92
N LEU A 99 -16.40 -15.97 16.10
CA LEU A 99 -15.41 -17.03 16.29
C LEU A 99 -13.97 -16.49 16.34
N CYS A 100 -13.68 -15.39 15.63
CA CYS A 100 -12.39 -14.72 15.68
C CYS A 100 -12.03 -14.12 17.06
N LYS A 101 -12.94 -14.11 18.05
CA LYS A 101 -12.65 -13.66 19.42
C LYS A 101 -12.26 -14.79 20.37
N MET A 102 -12.44 -16.05 19.95
CA MET A 102 -12.21 -17.22 20.81
C MET A 102 -10.78 -17.77 20.69
N TYR A 103 -9.99 -17.26 19.75
CA TYR A 103 -8.60 -17.62 19.45
C TYR A 103 -7.84 -16.35 19.06
#